data_AF-H5Y253-F1
#
_entry.id   AF-H5Y253-F1
#
_cell.length_a   1.000
_cell.length_b   1.000
_cell.length_c   1.000
_cell.angle_alpha   90.00
_cell.angle_beta   90.00
_cell.angle_gamma   90.00
#
_symmetry.space_group_name_H-M   'P 1'
#
loop_
_entity.id
_entity.type
_entity.pdbx_description
1 polymer ?
#
loop_
_entity_poly.entity_id
_entity_poly.type
_entity_poly.pdbx_seq_one_letter_code
_entity_poly.pdbx_strand_id
1 'polypeptide(L)'
;MASRNAKGRMIYWKISYCKQLARCSTFSKLLFTWLIPNTDDLGRMEGDPEVIKGMIFPYEEKVSVKQIRESLEELAFEKLILWYLVDDNMYIQFPNFSIYQNLRKDRQYKSDYPDPVDVDMTSHDKSGLVGQNLREGKEKVRRSEGEGKESEAKPVKKIFGEKVLLSDDEYQKLVTQHGEQEVNYMISILDNWYLTKGKKPNKSDYHTMVGTGWVLKRFKEEQPKIGNKTPGDKTPGKTSGKYENFYL
;
A
#
# COMPACT_ATOMS: atom_id res chain seq x y z
N MET A 1 8.73 -29.46 11.08
CA MET A 1 8.88 -28.68 9.84
C MET A 1 7.72 -27.72 9.77
N ALA A 2 7.96 -26.42 9.57
CA ALA A 2 6.90 -25.45 9.37
C ALA A 2 5.94 -25.94 8.27
N SER A 3 4.65 -25.72 8.48
CA SER A 3 3.64 -26.08 7.50
C SER A 3 3.93 -25.30 6.22
N ARG A 4 4.22 -26.00 5.11
CA ARG A 4 4.20 -25.34 3.80
C ARG A 4 2.75 -24.97 3.51
N ASN A 5 2.36 -23.76 3.92
CA ASN A 5 0.98 -23.25 3.83
C ASN A 5 0.50 -23.15 2.36
N ALA A 6 1.41 -23.22 1.40
CA ALA A 6 1.13 -23.34 -0.02
C ALA A 6 1.88 -24.53 -0.67
N LYS A 7 1.22 -25.22 -1.61
CA LYS A 7 1.84 -26.29 -2.43
C LYS A 7 2.88 -25.75 -3.44
N GLY A 8 2.83 -24.45 -3.74
CA GLY A 8 3.74 -23.77 -4.65
C GLY A 8 3.38 -22.30 -4.79
N ARG A 9 4.33 -21.50 -5.29
CA ARG A 9 4.16 -20.07 -5.55
C ARG A 9 4.61 -19.71 -6.95
N MET A 10 3.99 -18.68 -7.54
CA MET A 10 4.32 -18.20 -8.88
C MET A 10 5.54 -17.27 -8.81
N ILE A 11 6.54 -17.49 -9.67
CA ILE A 11 7.60 -16.51 -9.90
C ILE A 11 7.10 -15.48 -10.92
N TYR A 12 7.05 -14.22 -10.51
CA TYR A 12 6.54 -13.14 -11.35
C TYR A 12 7.59 -12.69 -12.38
N TRP A 13 7.19 -12.54 -13.65
CA TRP A 13 8.10 -12.28 -14.77
C TRP A 13 8.97 -11.02 -14.62
N LYS A 14 8.52 -10.00 -13.86
CA LYS A 14 9.30 -8.78 -13.61
C LYS A 14 10.60 -9.06 -12.84
N ILE A 15 10.76 -10.25 -12.25
CA ILE A 15 12.01 -10.66 -11.60
C ILE A 15 13.22 -10.52 -12.52
N SER A 16 13.05 -10.80 -13.82
CA SER A 16 14.12 -10.69 -14.83
C SER A 16 14.55 -9.24 -15.11
N TYR A 17 13.72 -8.26 -14.75
CA TYR A 17 13.98 -6.82 -14.94
C TYR A 17 14.29 -6.11 -13.61
N CYS A 18 14.38 -6.86 -12.51
CA CYS A 18 14.67 -6.30 -11.20
C CYS A 18 16.13 -5.83 -11.14
N LYS A 19 16.35 -4.51 -11.08
CA LYS A 19 17.69 -3.91 -11.03
C LYS A 19 18.46 -4.28 -9.76
N GLN A 20 17.79 -4.41 -8.62
CA GLN A 20 18.39 -4.88 -7.36
C GLN A 20 18.92 -6.29 -7.53
N LEU A 21 18.06 -7.22 -7.98
CA LEU A 21 18.45 -8.60 -8.20
C LEU A 21 19.53 -8.74 -9.28
N ALA A 22 19.54 -7.86 -10.29
CA ALA A 22 20.55 -7.84 -11.34
C ALA A 22 21.98 -7.58 -10.81
N ARG A 23 22.12 -6.83 -9.71
CA ARG A 23 23.41 -6.54 -9.07
C ARG A 23 23.96 -7.72 -8.28
N CYS A 24 23.13 -8.68 -7.92
CA CYS A 24 23.58 -9.86 -7.18
C CYS A 24 24.32 -10.86 -8.08
N SER A 25 25.13 -11.72 -7.46
CA SER A 25 25.76 -12.87 -8.12
C SER A 25 24.74 -13.84 -8.72
N THR A 26 25.15 -14.62 -9.71
CA THR A 26 24.29 -15.63 -10.36
C THR A 26 23.74 -16.65 -9.35
N PHE A 27 24.56 -17.05 -8.37
CA PHE A 27 24.12 -17.98 -7.34
C PHE A 27 23.09 -17.33 -6.40
N SER A 28 23.28 -16.08 -5.97
CA SER A 28 22.29 -15.34 -5.18
C SER A 28 20.97 -15.14 -5.93
N LYS A 29 21.03 -14.90 -7.26
CA LYS A 29 19.84 -14.86 -8.12
C LYS A 29 19.07 -16.17 -8.09
N LEU A 30 19.78 -17.30 -8.22
CA LEU A 30 19.19 -18.63 -8.13
C LEU A 30 18.58 -18.90 -6.74
N LEU A 31 19.36 -18.66 -5.68
CA LEU A 31 18.89 -18.81 -4.29
C LEU A 31 17.63 -17.98 -4.04
N PHE A 32 17.63 -16.70 -4.41
CA PHE A 32 16.46 -15.82 -4.27
C PHE A 32 15.22 -16.40 -4.94
N THR A 33 15.34 -16.89 -6.19
CA THR A 33 14.20 -17.46 -6.91
C THR A 33 13.64 -18.72 -6.22
N TRP A 34 14.51 -19.53 -5.61
CA TRP A 34 14.12 -20.78 -4.95
C TRP A 34 13.68 -20.59 -3.50
N LEU A 35 14.05 -19.49 -2.84
CA LEU A 35 13.52 -19.09 -1.54
C LEU A 35 12.02 -18.76 -1.63
N ILE A 36 11.58 -18.04 -2.68
CA ILE A 36 10.18 -17.60 -2.87
C ILE A 36 9.16 -18.71 -2.60
N PRO A 37 9.20 -19.89 -3.26
CA PRO A 37 8.21 -20.95 -3.04
C PRO A 37 8.24 -21.58 -1.65
N ASN A 38 9.32 -21.38 -0.86
CA ASN A 38 9.46 -21.92 0.48
C ASN A 38 8.98 -20.97 1.59
N THR A 39 8.60 -19.74 1.23
CA THR A 39 8.01 -18.79 2.18
C THR A 39 6.56 -19.14 2.56
N ASP A 40 6.17 -18.75 3.76
CA ASP A 40 4.79 -18.76 4.21
C ASP A 40 3.95 -17.65 3.54
N ASP A 41 2.68 -17.54 3.95
CA ASP A 41 1.75 -16.59 3.33
C ASP A 41 2.01 -15.13 3.69
N LEU A 42 2.89 -14.84 4.65
CA LEU A 42 3.35 -13.47 4.93
C LEU A 42 4.76 -13.20 4.38
N GLY A 43 5.31 -14.14 3.59
CA GLY A 43 6.62 -14.00 2.98
C GLY A 43 7.77 -14.25 3.96
N ARG A 44 7.55 -15.03 5.01
CA ARG A 44 8.55 -15.40 6.01
C ARG A 44 8.99 -16.85 5.89
N MET A 45 10.22 -17.11 6.29
CA MET A 45 10.76 -18.47 6.38
C MET A 45 11.98 -18.55 7.31
N GLU A 46 12.40 -19.78 7.56
CA GLU A 46 13.69 -20.10 8.19
C GLU A 46 14.85 -19.44 7.45
N GLY A 47 15.76 -18.84 8.21
CA GLY A 47 16.89 -18.05 7.72
C GLY A 47 18.25 -18.68 8.00
N ASP A 48 18.32 -19.78 8.74
CA ASP A 48 19.58 -20.45 8.99
C ASP A 48 20.19 -21.04 7.69
N PRO A 49 21.46 -20.74 7.35
CA PRO A 49 22.10 -21.26 6.14
C PRO A 49 22.19 -22.79 6.05
N GLU A 50 22.37 -23.51 7.16
CA GLU A 50 22.40 -24.98 7.18
C GLU A 50 21.02 -25.56 6.90
N VAL A 51 19.98 -24.96 7.49
CA VAL A 51 18.61 -25.39 7.22
C VAL A 51 18.20 -25.08 5.78
N ILE A 52 18.55 -23.90 5.28
CA ILE A 52 18.32 -23.50 3.88
C ILE A 52 19.05 -24.45 2.93
N LYS A 53 20.28 -24.86 3.27
CA LYS A 53 21.03 -25.85 2.49
C LYS A 53 20.26 -27.15 2.32
N GLY A 54 19.77 -27.73 3.43
CA GLY A 54 18.97 -28.96 3.40
C GLY A 54 17.60 -28.78 2.73
N MET A 55 17.00 -27.60 2.85
CA MET A 55 15.65 -27.32 2.32
C MET A 55 15.64 -27.04 0.82
N ILE A 56 16.63 -26.28 0.32
CA ILE A 56 16.66 -25.75 -1.05
C ILE A 56 17.60 -26.53 -1.94
N PHE A 57 18.73 -27.00 -1.40
CA PHE A 57 19.78 -27.68 -2.14
C PHE A 57 20.13 -29.06 -1.55
N PRO A 58 19.14 -29.93 -1.24
CA PRO A 58 19.39 -31.20 -0.53
C PRO A 58 20.35 -32.14 -1.26
N TYR A 59 20.34 -32.12 -2.59
CA TYR A 59 21.13 -33.04 -3.43
C TYR A 59 22.32 -32.38 -4.13
N GLU A 60 22.57 -31.10 -3.87
CA GLU A 60 23.63 -30.36 -4.57
C GLU A 60 24.91 -30.34 -3.72
N GLU A 61 25.76 -31.35 -3.84
CA GLU A 61 26.95 -31.50 -2.99
C GLU A 61 27.94 -30.32 -3.10
N LYS A 62 27.98 -29.62 -4.24
CA LYS A 62 28.94 -28.52 -4.47
C LYS A 62 28.55 -27.22 -3.79
N VAL A 63 27.29 -27.06 -3.42
CA VAL A 63 26.81 -25.86 -2.74
C VAL A 63 27.14 -25.95 -1.26
N SER A 64 27.99 -25.05 -0.78
CA SER A 64 28.37 -24.99 0.63
C SER A 64 27.45 -24.09 1.45
N VAL A 65 27.37 -24.33 2.76
CA VAL A 65 26.66 -23.48 3.72
C VAL A 65 27.21 -22.04 3.70
N LYS A 66 28.53 -21.91 3.57
CA LYS A 66 29.21 -20.61 3.43
C LYS A 66 28.70 -19.83 2.21
N GLN A 67 28.59 -20.49 1.05
CA GLN A 67 28.08 -19.87 -0.17
C GLN A 67 26.63 -19.38 -0.01
N ILE A 68 25.80 -20.15 0.69
CA ILE A 68 24.42 -19.75 1.00
C ILE A 68 24.42 -18.51 1.91
N ARG A 69 25.22 -18.51 2.98
CA ARG A 69 25.36 -17.35 3.88
C ARG A 69 25.76 -16.08 3.11
N GLU A 70 26.83 -16.15 2.33
CA GLU A 70 27.31 -15.02 1.50
C GLU A 70 26.23 -14.52 0.54
N SER A 71 25.44 -15.43 -0.04
CA SER A 71 24.30 -15.05 -0.87
C SER A 71 23.16 -14.39 -0.12
N LEU A 72 22.84 -14.85 1.10
CA LEU A 72 21.82 -14.21 1.94
C LEU A 72 22.26 -12.80 2.35
N GLU A 73 23.54 -12.62 2.67
CA GLU A 73 24.13 -11.30 2.96
C GLU A 73 24.02 -10.37 1.75
N GLU A 74 24.33 -10.85 0.55
CA GLU A 74 24.19 -10.09 -0.69
C GLU A 74 22.72 -9.68 -0.97
N LEU A 75 21.78 -10.60 -0.78
CA LEU A 75 20.35 -10.34 -0.95
C LEU A 75 19.81 -9.36 0.10
N ALA A 76 20.29 -9.45 1.35
CA ALA A 76 19.95 -8.54 2.42
C ALA A 76 20.53 -7.14 2.19
N PHE A 77 21.79 -7.07 1.73
CA PHE A 77 22.46 -5.82 1.36
C PHE A 77 21.70 -5.09 0.24
N GLU A 78 21.24 -5.80 -0.78
CA GLU A 78 20.40 -5.27 -1.85
C GLU A 78 18.94 -5.04 -1.43
N LYS A 79 18.58 -5.31 -0.16
CA LYS A 79 17.24 -5.15 0.42
C LYS A 79 16.15 -5.94 -0.31
N LEU A 80 16.54 -7.05 -0.94
CA LEU A 80 15.61 -8.00 -1.57
C LEU A 80 14.93 -8.88 -0.52
N ILE A 81 15.64 -9.13 0.58
CA ILE A 81 15.16 -9.79 1.78
C ILE A 81 15.55 -8.96 3.01
N LEU A 82 14.84 -9.17 4.11
CA LEU A 82 15.34 -8.90 5.46
C LEU A 82 15.82 -10.21 6.04
N TRP A 83 17.05 -10.23 6.53
CA TRP A 83 17.63 -11.37 7.20
C TRP A 83 17.95 -10.96 8.63
N TYR A 84 17.23 -11.52 9.60
CA TYR A 84 17.14 -10.99 10.97
C TYR A 84 17.16 -12.11 12.01
N LEU A 85 17.55 -11.75 13.23
CA LEU A 85 17.67 -12.66 14.38
C LEU A 85 16.52 -12.44 15.35
N VAL A 86 15.85 -13.51 15.80
CA VAL A 86 14.88 -13.51 16.89
C VAL A 86 15.13 -14.73 17.75
N ASP A 87 15.28 -14.54 19.07
CA ASP A 87 15.53 -15.62 20.03
C ASP A 87 16.64 -16.58 19.57
N ASP A 88 17.79 -16.02 19.16
CA ASP A 88 18.97 -16.73 18.64
C ASP A 88 18.76 -17.53 17.33
N ASN A 89 17.61 -17.39 16.68
CA ASN A 89 17.31 -18.03 15.40
C ASN A 89 17.24 -17.01 14.26
N MET A 90 17.79 -17.37 13.11
CA MET A 90 17.79 -16.52 11.92
C MET A 90 16.55 -16.75 11.09
N TYR A 91 15.94 -15.67 10.60
CA TYR A 91 14.74 -15.69 9.76
C TYR A 91 14.88 -14.79 8.54
N ILE A 92 14.10 -15.09 7.52
CA ILE A 92 14.01 -14.30 6.29
C ILE A 92 12.60 -13.74 6.16
N GLN A 93 12.48 -12.47 5.79
CA GLN A 93 11.24 -11.83 5.37
C GLN A 93 11.43 -11.19 3.99
N PHE A 94 10.49 -11.40 3.09
CA PHE A 94 10.43 -10.72 1.80
C PHE A 94 9.63 -9.41 1.93
N PRO A 95 10.23 -8.21 1.81
CA PRO A 95 9.52 -6.94 2.02
C PRO A 95 8.38 -6.70 1.02
N ASN A 96 8.61 -7.07 -0.24
CA ASN A 96 7.67 -6.84 -1.34
C ASN A 96 6.79 -8.07 -1.65
N PHE A 97 6.67 -9.00 -0.70
CA PHE A 97 5.98 -10.26 -0.92
C PHE A 97 4.54 -10.08 -1.42
N SER A 98 3.75 -9.26 -0.72
CA SER A 98 2.34 -9.00 -1.03
C SER A 98 2.10 -8.30 -2.37
N ILE A 99 3.13 -7.65 -2.93
CA ILE A 99 3.06 -6.99 -4.24
C ILE A 99 3.13 -8.03 -5.36
N TYR A 100 3.98 -9.05 -5.20
CA TYR A 100 4.26 -10.04 -6.25
C TYR A 100 3.52 -11.36 -6.04
N GLN A 101 3.06 -11.65 -4.83
CA GLN A 101 2.28 -12.84 -4.49
C GLN A 101 0.84 -12.43 -4.18
N ASN A 102 -0.05 -12.68 -5.14
CA ASN A 102 -1.48 -12.43 -4.97
C ASN A 102 -2.13 -13.57 -4.18
N LEU A 103 -2.36 -13.32 -2.90
CA LEU A 103 -3.08 -14.24 -2.02
C LEU A 103 -4.59 -13.99 -2.12
N ARG A 104 -5.39 -15.02 -1.81
CA ARG A 104 -6.84 -14.87 -1.81
C ARG A 104 -7.30 -14.03 -0.63
N LYS A 105 -8.22 -13.09 -0.87
CA LYS A 105 -8.65 -12.10 0.13
C LYS A 105 -9.65 -12.63 1.16
N ASP A 106 -10.26 -13.78 0.88
CA ASP A 106 -11.26 -14.45 1.72
C ASP A 106 -10.63 -15.24 2.87
N ARG A 107 -9.30 -15.23 3.01
CA ARG A 107 -8.57 -15.99 4.02
C ARG A 107 -7.82 -15.06 4.97
N GLN A 108 -7.79 -15.46 6.24
CA GLN A 108 -6.87 -14.90 7.22
C GLN A 108 -5.55 -15.67 7.13
N TYR A 109 -4.45 -14.94 7.08
CA TYR A 109 -3.11 -15.50 7.02
C TYR A 109 -2.37 -15.19 8.30
N LYS A 110 -1.68 -16.20 8.84
CA LYS A 110 -0.80 -16.08 9.98
C LYS A 110 0.57 -16.63 9.57
N SER A 111 1.62 -15.98 10.04
CA SER A 111 2.97 -16.51 9.90
C SER A 111 3.27 -17.54 10.99
N ASP A 112 3.98 -18.59 10.61
CA ASP A 112 4.58 -19.55 11.54
C ASP A 112 5.93 -19.03 12.11
N TYR A 113 6.42 -17.90 11.59
CA TYR A 113 7.70 -17.30 11.90
C TYR A 113 7.51 -15.94 12.58
N PRO A 114 8.44 -15.54 13.47
CA PRO A 114 8.32 -14.28 14.20
C PRO A 114 8.36 -13.07 13.26
N ASP A 115 7.85 -11.95 13.73
CA ASP A 115 8.01 -10.66 13.06
C ASP A 115 9.46 -10.15 13.25
N PRO A 116 10.01 -9.44 12.26
CA PRO A 116 11.31 -8.80 12.43
C PRO A 116 11.20 -7.65 13.45
N VAL A 117 12.10 -7.62 14.43
CA VAL A 117 12.11 -6.61 15.50
C VAL A 117 12.68 -5.29 14.96
N ASP A 118 11.94 -4.19 15.08
CA ASP A 118 12.38 -2.82 14.79
C ASP A 118 13.00 -2.60 13.39
N VAL A 119 12.33 -3.07 12.33
CA VAL A 119 12.85 -2.92 10.96
C VAL A 119 11.89 -2.13 10.07
N ASP A 120 12.42 -1.09 9.43
CA ASP A 120 11.70 -0.30 8.44
C ASP A 120 11.44 -1.17 7.19
N MET A 121 10.19 -1.63 7.05
CA MET A 121 9.70 -2.43 5.92
C MET A 121 9.52 -1.60 4.63
N THR A 122 9.88 -0.31 4.62
CA THR A 122 9.79 0.51 3.41
C THR A 122 10.87 0.08 2.41
N SER A 123 10.47 -0.77 1.44
CA SER A 123 11.36 -1.11 0.33
C SER A 123 11.68 0.15 -0.48
N HIS A 124 12.96 0.48 -0.54
CA HIS A 124 13.53 1.46 -1.45
C HIS A 124 14.00 0.77 -2.73
N ASP A 125 13.05 0.37 -3.57
CA ASP A 125 13.10 0.70 -4.99
C ASP A 125 11.68 0.59 -5.59
N LYS A 126 11.03 1.73 -5.81
CA LYS A 126 9.77 1.81 -6.57
C LYS A 126 10.02 1.77 -8.09
N SER A 127 11.22 1.45 -8.56
CA SER A 127 11.53 1.40 -10.00
C SER A 127 10.62 0.45 -10.79
N GLY A 128 10.02 -0.54 -10.13
CA GLY A 128 8.97 -1.38 -10.74
C GLY A 128 7.64 -0.66 -11.05
N LEU A 129 7.44 0.56 -10.52
CA LEU A 129 6.30 1.44 -10.80
C LEU A 129 6.61 2.49 -11.88
N VAL A 130 7.89 2.68 -12.25
CA VAL A 130 8.31 3.60 -13.30
C VAL A 130 8.78 2.80 -14.52
N GLY A 131 7.83 2.52 -15.39
CA GLY A 131 8.02 2.49 -16.84
C GLY A 131 9.13 1.60 -17.40
N GLN A 132 8.80 0.33 -17.64
CA GLN A 132 9.11 -0.27 -18.94
C GLN A 132 7.81 -0.88 -19.47
N ASN A 133 7.21 -0.19 -20.44
CA ASN A 133 6.06 -0.61 -21.22
C ASN A 133 6.41 -1.87 -22.03
N LEU A 134 6.48 -3.02 -21.37
CA LEU A 134 6.54 -4.33 -22.00
C LEU A 134 5.36 -5.13 -21.48
N ARG A 135 4.21 -4.95 -22.14
CA ARG A 135 2.92 -5.63 -21.94
C ARG A 135 2.08 -5.20 -20.72
N GLU A 136 1.60 -3.97 -20.71
CA GLU A 136 0.29 -3.65 -20.13
C GLU A 136 -0.66 -3.17 -21.24
N GLY A 137 -0.83 -4.03 -22.24
CA GLY A 137 -1.84 -3.90 -23.28
C GLY A 137 -2.68 -5.16 -23.33
N LYS A 138 -3.57 -5.33 -22.36
CA LYS A 138 -4.77 -6.16 -22.50
C LYS A 138 -5.91 -5.48 -21.77
N GLU A 139 -6.45 -4.48 -22.45
CA GLU A 139 -7.88 -4.25 -22.49
C GLU A 139 -8.58 -5.60 -22.66
N LYS A 140 -9.33 -6.02 -21.63
CA LYS A 140 -10.17 -7.20 -21.69
C LYS A 140 -11.33 -6.89 -22.65
N VAL A 141 -11.11 -7.09 -23.95
CA VAL A 141 -12.23 -7.31 -24.88
C VAL A 141 -12.75 -8.72 -24.57
N ARG A 142 -13.70 -8.78 -23.64
CA ARG A 142 -14.49 -9.98 -23.39
C ARG A 142 -15.43 -10.14 -24.59
N ARG A 143 -15.13 -11.15 -25.41
CA ARG A 143 -16.03 -11.66 -26.44
C ARG A 143 -17.27 -12.22 -25.72
N SER A 144 -18.41 -11.59 -25.96
CA SER A 144 -19.72 -11.96 -25.43
C SER A 144 -20.32 -13.06 -26.30
N GLU A 145 -20.52 -14.24 -25.73
CA GLU A 145 -21.60 -15.16 -26.12
C GLU A 145 -22.43 -15.39 -24.86
N GLY A 146 -23.74 -15.14 -25.00
CA GLY A 146 -24.66 -14.90 -23.91
C GLY A 146 -25.12 -16.17 -23.19
N GLU A 147 -25.58 -15.99 -21.95
CA GLU A 147 -27.01 -16.06 -21.62
C GLU A 147 -27.26 -15.69 -20.14
N GLY A 148 -28.17 -14.74 -19.94
CA GLY A 148 -29.04 -14.54 -18.78
C GLY A 148 -28.48 -14.53 -17.35
N LYS A 149 -28.25 -13.33 -16.79
CA LYS A 149 -28.87 -12.87 -15.53
C LYS A 149 -28.46 -11.42 -15.20
N GLU A 150 -29.47 -10.58 -14.98
CA GLU A 150 -29.37 -9.18 -14.54
C GLU A 150 -28.48 -9.02 -13.30
N SER A 151 -27.57 -8.05 -13.31
CA SER A 151 -27.09 -7.39 -12.08
C SER A 151 -26.51 -6.00 -12.38
N GLU A 152 -27.01 -5.05 -11.59
CA GLU A 152 -26.85 -3.60 -11.48
C GLU A 152 -25.58 -2.92 -12.05
N ALA A 153 -25.81 -1.78 -12.70
CA ALA A 153 -24.80 -0.89 -13.23
C ALA A 153 -23.88 -0.34 -12.12
N LYS A 154 -22.55 -0.44 -12.31
CA LYS A 154 -21.57 0.13 -11.38
C LYS A 154 -21.61 1.67 -11.45
N PRO A 155 -21.64 2.39 -10.31
CA PRO A 155 -21.77 3.83 -10.32
C PRO A 155 -20.52 4.54 -10.83
N VAL A 156 -20.74 5.54 -11.69
CA VAL A 156 -19.71 6.43 -12.25
C VAL A 156 -19.17 7.34 -11.15
N LYS A 157 -17.84 7.42 -11.01
CA LYS A 157 -17.18 8.28 -10.02
C LYS A 157 -16.92 9.67 -10.60
N LYS A 158 -17.27 10.72 -9.86
CA LYS A 158 -17.00 12.13 -10.21
C LYS A 158 -15.89 12.69 -9.31
N ILE A 159 -15.23 13.75 -9.79
CA ILE A 159 -14.22 14.49 -9.03
C ILE A 159 -14.98 15.52 -8.19
N PHE A 160 -14.74 15.52 -6.88
CA PHE A 160 -15.25 16.53 -5.95
C PHE A 160 -14.03 17.27 -5.38
N GLY A 161 -13.86 18.56 -5.67
CA GLY A 161 -12.62 19.33 -5.38
C GLY A 161 -11.60 19.28 -6.52
N GLU A 162 -10.29 19.39 -6.23
CA GLU A 162 -9.25 19.24 -7.26
C GLU A 162 -8.73 17.81 -7.41
N LYS A 163 -8.72 16.99 -6.35
CA LYS A 163 -8.14 15.63 -6.38
C LYS A 163 -9.02 14.52 -5.80
N VAL A 164 -10.07 14.81 -5.05
CA VAL A 164 -10.86 13.77 -4.35
C VAL A 164 -11.86 13.11 -5.31
N LEU A 165 -11.87 11.77 -5.34
CA LEU A 165 -12.74 10.97 -6.23
C LEU A 165 -13.81 10.23 -5.42
N LEU A 166 -15.08 10.60 -5.62
CA LEU A 166 -16.24 9.96 -4.98
C LEU A 166 -17.29 9.61 -6.04
N SER A 167 -18.02 8.49 -5.87
CA SER A 167 -19.26 8.30 -6.64
C SER A 167 -20.37 9.20 -6.10
N ASP A 168 -21.36 9.51 -6.95
CA ASP A 168 -22.55 10.25 -6.51
C ASP A 168 -23.22 9.56 -5.31
N ASP A 169 -23.27 8.23 -5.31
CA ASP A 169 -23.82 7.44 -4.19
C ASP A 169 -22.97 7.54 -2.90
N GLU A 170 -21.65 7.59 -3.02
CA GLU A 170 -20.73 7.75 -1.87
C GLU A 170 -20.88 9.15 -1.27
N TYR A 171 -21.01 10.18 -2.11
CA TYR A 171 -21.26 11.55 -1.68
C TYR A 171 -22.62 11.70 -0.99
N GLN A 172 -23.70 11.15 -1.58
CA GLN A 172 -25.04 11.23 -0.98
C GLN A 172 -25.13 10.50 0.37
N LYS A 173 -24.43 9.38 0.54
CA LYS A 173 -24.33 8.68 1.84
C LYS A 173 -23.67 9.55 2.91
N LEU A 174 -22.57 10.23 2.55
CA LEU A 174 -21.89 11.16 3.44
C LEU A 174 -22.79 12.34 3.83
N VAL A 175 -23.49 12.94 2.85
CA VAL A 175 -24.39 14.08 3.08
C VAL A 175 -25.58 13.68 3.95
N THR A 176 -26.12 12.47 3.76
CA THR A 176 -27.23 11.96 4.59
C THR A 176 -26.81 11.75 6.04
N GLN A 177 -25.53 11.40 6.28
CA GLN A 177 -25.03 11.07 7.62
C GLN A 177 -24.46 12.28 8.39
N HIS A 178 -23.84 13.23 7.69
CA HIS A 178 -23.10 14.34 8.28
C HIS A 178 -23.62 15.72 7.85
N GLY A 179 -24.49 15.80 6.84
CA GLY A 179 -24.95 17.06 6.27
C GLY A 179 -23.96 17.66 5.27
N GLU A 180 -24.47 18.42 4.31
CA GLU A 180 -23.70 18.91 3.16
C GLU A 180 -22.50 19.79 3.54
N GLN A 181 -22.66 20.64 4.56
CA GLN A 181 -21.62 21.55 5.02
C GLN A 181 -20.45 20.81 5.67
N GLU A 182 -20.73 19.76 6.44
CA GLU A 182 -19.70 18.95 7.08
C GLU A 182 -18.90 18.15 6.05
N VAL A 183 -19.59 17.58 5.07
CA VAL A 183 -18.97 16.79 3.99
C VAL A 183 -18.08 17.66 3.11
N ASN A 184 -18.52 18.85 2.74
CA ASN A 184 -17.69 19.80 1.98
C ASN A 184 -16.43 20.20 2.75
N TYR A 185 -16.53 20.37 4.07
CA TYR A 185 -15.38 20.66 4.90
C TYR A 185 -14.43 19.45 4.99
N MET A 186 -14.94 18.23 5.15
CA MET A 186 -14.14 16.98 5.10
C MET A 186 -13.43 16.81 3.76
N ILE A 187 -14.08 17.14 2.65
CA ILE A 187 -13.47 17.14 1.31
C ILE A 187 -12.31 18.14 1.27
N SER A 188 -12.49 19.36 1.79
CA SER A 188 -11.42 20.37 1.84
C SER A 188 -10.21 19.95 2.68
N ILE A 189 -10.43 19.27 3.81
CA ILE A 189 -9.36 18.73 4.66
C ILE A 189 -8.55 17.69 3.90
N LEU A 190 -9.24 16.80 3.18
CA LEU A 190 -8.58 15.74 2.41
C LEU A 190 -7.83 16.30 1.19
N ASP A 191 -8.41 17.27 0.50
CA ASP A 191 -7.80 17.91 -0.67
C ASP A 191 -6.52 18.68 -0.29
N ASN A 192 -6.57 19.47 0.79
CA ASN A 192 -5.39 20.18 1.32
C ASN A 192 -4.29 19.21 1.80
N TRP A 193 -4.68 18.06 2.38
CA TRP A 193 -3.71 17.02 2.73
C TRP A 193 -3.03 16.42 1.49
N TYR A 194 -3.75 16.20 0.40
CA TYR A 194 -3.17 15.76 -0.87
C TYR A 194 -2.23 16.79 -1.50
N LEU A 195 -2.57 18.08 -1.40
CA LEU A 195 -1.74 19.18 -1.90
C LEU A 195 -0.44 19.33 -1.09
N THR A 196 -0.53 19.30 0.24
CA THR A 196 0.63 19.50 1.14
C THR A 196 1.57 18.29 1.23
N LYS A 197 1.04 17.07 1.11
CA LYS A 197 1.85 15.83 1.18
C LYS A 197 2.29 15.29 -0.18
N GLY A 198 1.87 15.91 -1.29
CA GLY A 198 2.22 15.48 -2.65
C GLY A 198 1.77 14.05 -2.99
N LYS A 199 0.76 13.51 -2.29
CA LYS A 199 0.27 12.14 -2.47
C LYS A 199 -0.81 12.09 -3.56
N LYS A 200 -0.95 10.93 -4.22
CA LYS A 200 -2.04 10.70 -5.20
C LYS A 200 -3.31 10.21 -4.47
N PRO A 201 -4.51 10.52 -4.99
CA PRO A 201 -5.78 10.02 -4.46
C PRO A 201 -5.80 8.49 -4.37
N ASN A 202 -6.46 7.95 -3.35
CA ASN A 202 -6.57 6.50 -3.19
C ASN A 202 -7.73 5.96 -4.05
N LYS A 203 -7.81 4.64 -4.25
CA LYS A 203 -8.86 4.02 -5.11
C LYS A 203 -10.30 4.21 -4.58
N SER A 204 -10.48 4.62 -3.32
CA SER A 204 -11.76 5.02 -2.73
C SER A 204 -11.47 5.98 -1.56
N ASP A 205 -11.60 7.28 -1.83
CA ASP A 205 -11.42 8.34 -0.82
C ASP A 205 -12.57 8.37 0.20
N TYR A 206 -13.68 7.67 -0.08
CA TYR A 206 -14.81 7.48 0.84
C TYR A 206 -14.38 6.87 2.19
N HIS A 207 -13.43 5.93 2.19
CA HIS A 207 -13.02 5.23 3.42
C HIS A 207 -12.18 6.10 4.37
N THR A 208 -11.58 7.19 3.88
CA THR A 208 -10.84 8.12 4.75
C THR A 208 -11.78 9.11 5.44
N MET A 209 -13.00 9.30 4.89
CA MET A 209 -14.03 10.20 5.40
C MET A 209 -15.07 9.50 6.30
N VAL A 210 -15.24 8.17 6.17
CA VAL A 210 -16.23 7.41 6.97
C VAL A 210 -15.59 6.72 8.20
N GLY A 211 -16.37 6.55 9.27
CA GLY A 211 -16.03 5.65 10.39
C GLY A 211 -14.86 6.13 11.24
N THR A 212 -13.78 5.34 11.32
CA THR A 212 -12.54 5.68 12.04
C THR A 212 -11.51 6.39 11.16
N GLY A 213 -11.93 6.90 10.00
CA GLY A 213 -11.09 7.66 9.09
C GLY A 213 -10.44 8.86 9.76
N TRP A 214 -9.16 9.10 9.47
CA TRP A 214 -8.41 10.20 10.07
C TRP A 214 -9.01 11.57 9.72
N VAL A 215 -9.73 11.71 8.61
CA VAL A 215 -10.46 12.93 8.23
C VAL A 215 -11.59 13.20 9.22
N LEU A 216 -12.36 12.19 9.61
CA LEU A 216 -13.43 12.35 10.61
C LEU A 216 -12.87 12.63 12.01
N LYS A 217 -11.73 12.02 12.37
CA LYS A 217 -11.05 12.33 13.64
C LYS A 217 -10.60 13.79 13.69
N ARG A 218 -9.97 14.27 12.62
CA ARG A 218 -9.51 15.65 12.48
C ARG A 218 -10.68 16.63 12.44
N PHE A 219 -11.76 16.28 11.74
CA PHE A 219 -13.02 17.01 11.74
C PHE A 219 -13.56 17.18 13.16
N LYS A 220 -13.69 16.08 13.91
CA LYS A 220 -14.16 16.10 15.31
C LYS A 220 -13.22 16.83 16.27
N GLU A 221 -11.92 16.88 15.99
CA GLU A 221 -10.93 17.65 16.73
C GLU A 221 -10.97 19.16 16.40
N GLU A 222 -11.44 19.55 15.21
CA GLU A 222 -11.60 20.94 14.76
C GLU A 222 -12.99 21.53 15.12
N GLN A 223 -14.01 20.69 15.32
CA GLN A 223 -15.36 21.05 15.81
C GLN A 223 -15.44 21.81 17.17
N PRO A 224 -14.59 21.56 18.19
CA PRO A 224 -14.64 22.27 19.48
C PRO A 224 -14.24 23.75 19.38
N LYS A 225 -13.82 24.25 18.22
CA LYS A 225 -13.45 25.66 17.99
C LYS A 225 -14.53 26.48 17.27
N ILE A 226 -15.67 25.88 16.93
CA ILE A 226 -16.82 26.57 16.30
C ILE A 226 -18.03 26.49 17.25
N GLY A 227 -17.80 26.74 18.53
CA GLY A 227 -18.83 27.03 19.52
C GLY A 227 -18.98 28.53 19.75
N ASN A 228 -19.24 29.31 18.69
CA ASN A 228 -19.93 30.61 18.74
C ASN A 228 -19.89 31.30 17.37
N LYS A 229 -20.93 31.09 16.57
CA LYS A 229 -21.72 32.17 15.93
C LYS A 229 -22.76 31.57 15.00
N THR A 230 -24.00 31.68 15.42
CA THR A 230 -25.20 31.70 14.56
C THR A 230 -26.17 32.71 15.18
N PRO A 231 -27.20 33.17 14.47
CA PRO A 231 -27.15 34.11 13.35
C PRO A 231 -27.87 35.42 13.75
N GLY A 232 -27.43 36.57 13.23
CA GLY A 232 -28.00 37.86 13.62
C GLY A 232 -28.14 38.80 12.43
N ASP A 233 -29.32 38.79 11.85
CA ASP A 233 -29.86 39.83 10.97
C ASP A 233 -29.71 41.23 11.58
N LYS A 234 -29.50 42.24 10.71
CA LYS A 234 -29.66 43.71 10.84
C LYS A 234 -28.55 44.50 10.15
N THR A 235 -28.81 44.92 8.91
CA THR A 235 -28.64 46.35 8.56
C THR A 235 -29.74 47.15 9.29
N PRO A 236 -29.58 48.45 9.64
CA PRO A 236 -28.93 49.50 8.84
C PRO A 236 -28.10 50.57 9.61
N GLY A 237 -27.25 51.30 8.85
CA GLY A 237 -27.26 52.77 8.85
C GLY A 237 -26.38 53.57 9.84
N LYS A 238 -25.43 54.34 9.23
CA LYS A 238 -24.82 55.62 9.67
C LYS A 238 -23.92 55.55 10.93
N THR A 239 -22.76 56.21 11.04
CA THR A 239 -22.43 57.60 10.68
C THR A 239 -20.91 57.83 10.76
N SER A 240 -20.39 58.68 9.87
CA SER A 240 -19.29 59.66 10.04
C SER A 240 -17.92 59.27 10.63
N GLY A 241 -16.84 59.62 9.91
CA GLY A 241 -15.60 60.04 10.57
C GLY A 241 -14.29 59.86 9.81
N LYS A 242 -14.04 60.76 8.83
CA LYS A 242 -12.74 61.35 8.47
C LYS A 242 -11.51 60.42 8.32
N TYR A 243 -11.08 60.22 7.07
CA TYR A 243 -9.67 59.97 6.75
C TYR A 243 -9.04 61.32 6.38
N GLU A 244 -8.13 61.79 7.23
CA GLU A 244 -7.14 62.79 6.85
C GLU A 244 -6.01 62.08 6.08
N ASN A 245 -5.65 62.70 4.96
CA ASN A 245 -4.47 62.41 4.14
C ASN A 245 -3.19 62.42 4.99
N PHE A 246 -2.10 61.87 4.46
CA PHE A 246 -0.89 62.66 4.13
C PHE A 246 0.18 61.78 3.42
N TYR A 247 0.43 62.10 2.14
CA TYR A 247 1.68 62.11 1.31
C TYR A 247 2.50 60.81 1.14
N LEU A 248 3.03 60.47 -0.05
CA LEU A 248 3.38 61.21 -1.29
C LEU A 248 2.84 60.49 -2.54
#